data_AF-A0A9E4CQ28-F1
#
_entry.id   AF-A0A9E4CQ28-F1
#
_cell.length_a   1.000
_cell.length_b   1.000
_cell.length_c   1.000
_cell.angle_alpha   90.00
_cell.angle_beta   90.00
_cell.angle_gamma   90.00
#
_symmetry.space_group_name_H-M   'P 1'
#
loop_
_entity.id
_entity.type
_entity.pdbx_description
1 polymer ?
#
loop_
_entity_poly.entity_id
_entity_poly.type
_entity_poly.pdbx_seq_one_letter_code
_entity_poly.pdbx_strand_id
1 'polypeptide(L)'
;LLVLGLWAIGSTIAARLRRRPESGAQLAWLVVLAAQVLLFCWFITWQNWHVRMHLPVTIAVAVLVAVRLADRATERARDRALVVVCALAVAVAPIYALFNVTRPLVGHDSILTHSRAAVRYEPRPQLRAPYGEAVNRAVDSGAKPVGLVTGIDDWQYPIITALADEHVSVTQPLVAGPSARYSHIDPIDLDAVICVGCTVAQHEQLAAAGLESVALRAGGPRQGRGDDVTTVELWLRR
;
A
#
# COMPACT_ATOMS: atom_id res chain seq x y z
N LEU A 1 -17.93 -3.50 21.52
CA LEU A 1 -18.92 -2.76 22.35
C LEU A 1 -19.24 -1.37 21.77
N LEU A 2 -18.25 -0.52 21.47
CA LEU A 2 -18.48 0.80 20.83
C LEU A 2 -19.17 0.73 19.44
N VAL A 3 -18.77 -0.21 18.58
CA VAL A 3 -19.38 -0.42 17.25
C VAL A 3 -20.85 -0.84 17.36
N LEU A 4 -21.18 -1.69 18.33
CA LEU A 4 -22.56 -2.12 18.61
C LEU A 4 -23.39 -0.97 19.20
N GLY A 5 -22.77 -0.12 20.03
CA GLY A 5 -23.41 1.09 20.57
C GLY A 5 -23.76 2.10 19.47
N LEU A 6 -22.89 2.29 18.48
CA LEU A 6 -23.13 3.22 17.37
C LEU A 6 -24.10 2.66 16.34
N TRP A 7 -24.11 1.34 16.14
CA TRP A 7 -25.17 0.66 15.39
C TRP A 7 -26.53 0.76 16.09
N ALA A 8 -26.57 0.62 17.41
CA ALA A 8 -27.80 0.77 18.21
C ALA A 8 -28.32 2.22 18.22
N ILE A 9 -27.42 3.20 18.30
CA ILE A 9 -27.76 4.64 18.23
C ILE A 9 -28.19 5.01 16.80
N GLY A 10 -27.48 4.54 15.77
CA GLY A 10 -27.84 4.74 14.37
C GLY A 10 -29.19 4.11 14.02
N SER A 11 -29.49 2.91 14.54
CA SER A 11 -30.76 2.22 14.32
C SER A 11 -31.92 2.83 15.11
N THR A 12 -31.71 3.33 16.34
CA THR A 12 -32.76 4.05 17.09
C THR A 12 -33.04 5.44 16.52
N ILE A 13 -32.01 6.14 16.03
CA ILE A 13 -32.16 7.39 15.29
C ILE A 13 -32.90 7.14 13.97
N ALA A 14 -32.51 6.11 13.20
CA ALA A 14 -33.21 5.71 11.97
C ALA A 14 -34.67 5.29 12.23
N ALA A 15 -34.96 4.59 13.33
CA ALA A 15 -36.31 4.17 13.71
C ALA A 15 -37.19 5.36 14.14
N ARG A 16 -36.64 6.36 14.84
CA ARG A 16 -37.37 7.61 15.18
C ARG A 16 -37.61 8.47 13.96
N LEU A 17 -36.66 8.48 13.03
CA LEU A 17 -36.69 9.31 11.83
C LEU A 17 -37.53 8.71 10.69
N ARG A 18 -37.83 7.40 10.71
CA ARG A 18 -38.85 6.76 9.86
C ARG A 18 -40.26 7.37 9.97
N ARG A 19 -40.53 8.17 11.01
CA ARG A 19 -41.82 8.88 11.17
C ARG A 19 -41.95 10.15 10.30
N ARG A 20 -40.89 10.57 9.60
CA ARG A 20 -40.90 11.61 8.55
C ARG A 20 -40.07 11.11 7.35
N PRO A 21 -40.70 10.56 6.30
CA PRO A 21 -40.10 9.52 5.45
C PRO A 21 -38.83 9.98 4.70
N GLU A 22 -38.76 11.22 4.24
CA GLU A 22 -37.61 11.66 3.43
C GLU A 22 -36.51 12.38 4.21
N SER A 23 -36.88 13.31 5.10
CA SER A 23 -35.91 14.10 5.88
C SER A 23 -35.24 13.28 6.97
N GLY A 24 -35.93 12.25 7.46
CA GLY A 24 -35.44 11.41 8.52
C GLY A 24 -34.30 10.47 8.10
N ALA A 25 -34.45 9.77 6.97
CA ALA A 25 -33.41 8.87 6.46
C ALA A 25 -32.10 9.62 6.16
N GLN A 26 -32.22 10.86 5.67
CA GLN A 26 -31.09 11.72 5.35
C GLN A 26 -30.31 12.17 6.58
N LEU A 27 -31.01 12.56 7.65
CA LEU A 27 -30.38 12.92 8.92
C LEU A 27 -29.71 11.70 9.56
N ALA A 28 -30.33 10.51 9.48
CA ALA A 28 -29.70 9.28 9.95
C ALA A 28 -28.38 8.99 9.21
N TRP A 29 -28.36 9.13 7.88
CA TRP A 29 -27.15 9.00 7.07
C TRP A 29 -26.05 9.99 7.46
N LEU A 30 -26.40 11.26 7.65
CA LEU A 30 -25.45 12.29 8.09
C LEU A 30 -24.87 11.98 9.47
N VAL A 31 -25.70 11.49 10.41
CA VAL A 31 -25.26 11.06 11.74
C VAL A 31 -24.29 9.89 11.65
N VAL A 32 -24.56 8.90 10.78
CA VAL A 32 -23.66 7.75 10.58
C VAL A 32 -22.32 8.21 10.00
N LEU A 33 -22.32 9.08 8.99
CA LEU A 33 -21.08 9.61 8.40
C LEU A 33 -20.28 10.44 9.41
N ALA A 34 -20.95 11.31 10.18
CA ALA A 34 -20.30 12.09 11.22
C ALA A 34 -19.71 11.20 12.32
N ALA A 35 -20.47 10.19 12.77
CA ALA A 35 -19.99 9.22 13.74
C ALA A 35 -18.77 8.44 13.22
N GLN A 36 -18.77 8.03 11.94
CA GLN A 36 -17.63 7.37 11.31
C GLN A 36 -16.38 8.26 11.32
N VAL A 37 -16.50 9.54 10.96
CA VAL A 37 -15.37 10.48 10.97
C VAL A 37 -14.85 10.70 12.40
N LEU A 38 -15.75 10.91 13.37
CA LEU A 38 -15.36 11.11 14.77
C LEU A 38 -14.68 9.87 15.37
N LEU A 39 -15.22 8.67 15.10
CA LEU A 39 -14.59 7.42 15.49
C LEU A 39 -13.22 7.24 14.85
N PHE A 40 -13.10 7.57 13.57
CA PHE A 40 -11.83 7.48 12.86
C PHE A 40 -10.79 8.40 13.49
N CYS A 41 -11.14 9.67 13.72
CA CYS A 41 -10.28 10.64 14.39
C CYS A 41 -9.93 10.23 15.83
N TRP A 42 -10.83 9.53 16.52
CA TRP A 42 -10.57 9.07 17.88
C TRP A 42 -9.68 7.82 17.94
N PHE A 43 -9.91 6.85 17.06
CA PHE A 43 -9.25 5.54 17.13
C PHE A 43 -7.88 5.51 16.46
N ILE A 44 -7.68 6.33 15.42
CA ILE A 44 -6.49 6.28 14.58
C ILE A 44 -5.68 7.56 14.77
N THR A 45 -4.46 7.42 15.28
CA THR A 45 -3.47 8.50 15.27
C THR A 45 -3.20 8.90 13.82
N TRP A 46 -3.20 10.20 13.56
CA TRP A 46 -3.08 10.71 12.19
C TRP A 46 -1.73 10.30 11.58
N GLN A 47 -1.78 9.58 10.45
CA GLN A 47 -0.60 9.12 9.71
C GLN A 47 -0.79 9.43 8.22
N ASN A 48 0.29 9.83 7.53
CA ASN A 48 0.24 10.28 6.13
C ASN A 48 -0.28 9.20 5.15
N TRP A 49 -0.17 7.91 5.48
CA TRP A 49 -0.68 6.81 4.64
C TRP A 49 -2.19 6.54 4.80
N HIS A 50 -2.84 7.11 5.82
CA HIS A 50 -4.28 6.92 6.06
C HIS A 50 -5.19 7.82 5.21
N VAL A 51 -4.64 8.67 4.32
CA VAL A 51 -5.43 9.51 3.41
C VAL A 51 -6.40 8.67 2.56
N ARG A 52 -6.02 7.43 2.23
CA ARG A 52 -6.87 6.47 1.49
C ARG A 52 -8.15 6.11 2.24
N MET A 53 -8.15 6.18 3.57
CA MET A 53 -9.33 5.87 4.40
C MET A 53 -10.40 6.97 4.36
N HIS A 54 -10.07 8.18 3.87
CA HIS A 54 -11.06 9.23 3.65
C HIS A 54 -11.88 9.00 2.38
N LEU A 55 -11.38 8.18 1.43
CA LEU A 55 -12.03 7.95 0.14
C LEU A 55 -13.47 7.42 0.28
N PRO A 56 -13.78 6.41 1.13
CA PRO A 56 -15.15 5.92 1.29
C PRO A 56 -16.11 6.99 1.83
N VAL A 57 -15.64 7.83 2.77
CA VAL A 57 -16.45 8.93 3.33
C VAL A 57 -16.73 9.97 2.25
N THR A 58 -15.71 10.36 1.49
CA THR A 58 -15.85 11.31 0.37
C THR A 58 -16.82 10.78 -0.68
N ILE A 59 -16.73 9.50 -1.05
CA ILE A 59 -17.66 8.86 -2.00
C ILE A 59 -19.10 8.88 -1.45
N ALA A 60 -19.29 8.52 -0.19
CA ALA A 60 -20.63 8.50 0.41
C ALA A 60 -21.26 9.90 0.47
N VAL A 61 -20.48 10.92 0.82
CA VAL A 61 -20.92 12.32 0.79
C VAL A 61 -21.24 12.75 -0.65
N ALA A 62 -20.40 12.40 -1.63
CA ALA A 62 -20.62 12.73 -3.03
C ALA A 62 -21.94 12.12 -3.56
N VAL A 63 -22.24 10.87 -3.23
CA VAL A 63 -23.50 10.21 -3.58
C VAL A 63 -24.69 10.95 -2.96
N LEU A 64 -24.63 11.31 -1.68
CA LEU A 64 -25.70 12.05 -1.02
C LEU A 64 -25.95 13.41 -1.70
N VAL A 65 -24.88 14.15 -2.02
CA VAL A 65 -24.98 15.42 -2.73
C VAL A 65 -25.59 15.23 -4.11
N ALA A 66 -25.16 14.22 -4.87
CA ALA A 66 -25.66 13.92 -6.20
C ALA A 66 -27.16 13.60 -6.19
N VAL A 67 -27.63 12.77 -5.24
CA VAL A 67 -29.06 12.45 -5.08
C VAL A 67 -29.88 13.71 -4.79
N ARG A 68 -29.41 14.58 -3.89
CA ARG A 68 -30.12 15.84 -3.59
C ARG A 68 -30.17 16.79 -4.78
N LEU A 69 -29.07 16.86 -5.51
CA LEU A 69 -28.98 17.69 -6.70
C LEU A 69 -29.93 17.17 -7.79
N ALA A 70 -30.08 15.85 -7.92
CA ALA A 70 -31.03 15.23 -8.84
C ALA A 70 -32.49 15.48 -8.44
N ASP A 71 -32.82 15.33 -7.15
CA ASP A 71 -34.21 15.38 -6.68
C ASP A 71 -34.77 16.80 -6.52
N ARG A 72 -33.94 17.77 -6.12
CA ARG A 72 -34.43 19.07 -5.63
C ARG A 72 -33.83 20.29 -6.31
N ALA A 73 -32.80 20.14 -7.12
CA ALA A 73 -32.21 21.27 -7.81
C ALA A 73 -32.91 21.50 -9.16
N THR A 74 -33.06 22.77 -9.53
CA THR A 74 -33.49 23.13 -10.88
C THR A 74 -32.46 22.66 -11.91
N GLU A 75 -32.86 22.45 -13.16
CA GLU A 75 -31.93 22.07 -14.25
C GLU A 75 -30.73 23.02 -14.31
N ARG A 76 -30.97 24.33 -14.23
CA ARG A 76 -29.91 25.34 -14.18
C ARG A 76 -28.94 25.17 -13.01
N ALA A 77 -29.43 24.76 -11.84
CA ALA A 77 -28.58 24.53 -10.68
C ALA A 77 -27.74 23.24 -10.84
N ARG A 78 -28.32 22.21 -11.47
CA ARG A 78 -27.60 20.97 -11.83
C ARG A 78 -26.49 21.25 -12.84
N ASP A 79 -26.79 21.99 -13.90
CA ASP A 79 -25.82 22.37 -14.93
C ASP A 79 -24.66 23.17 -14.34
N ARG A 80 -24.97 24.16 -13.49
CA ARG A 80 -23.95 24.95 -12.79
C ARG A 80 -23.07 24.08 -11.89
N ALA A 81 -23.66 23.17 -11.13
CA ALA A 81 -22.90 22.27 -10.27
C ALA A 81 -21.99 21.34 -11.11
N LEU A 82 -22.49 20.82 -12.22
CA LEU A 82 -21.68 20.01 -13.15
C LEU A 82 -20.51 20.83 -13.73
N VAL A 83 -20.76 22.05 -14.18
CA VAL A 83 -19.73 22.96 -14.68
C VAL A 83 -18.68 23.22 -13.60
N VAL A 84 -19.09 23.48 -12.36
CA VAL A 84 -18.16 23.70 -11.24
C VAL A 84 -17.32 22.45 -10.94
N VAL A 85 -17.94 21.27 -10.90
CA VAL A 85 -17.23 20.00 -10.65
C VAL A 85 -16.24 19.71 -11.77
N CYS A 86 -16.64 19.87 -13.04
CA CYS A 86 -15.76 19.69 -14.18
C CYS A 86 -14.63 20.73 -14.17
N ALA A 87 -14.92 22.00 -13.89
CA ALA A 87 -13.91 23.05 -13.79
C ALA A 87 -12.90 22.76 -12.68
N LEU A 88 -13.35 22.30 -11.51
CA LEU A 88 -12.47 21.87 -10.42
C LEU A 88 -11.63 20.66 -10.82
N ALA A 89 -12.22 19.65 -11.48
CA ALA A 89 -11.49 18.49 -11.96
C ALA A 89 -10.39 18.90 -12.96
N VAL A 90 -10.71 19.76 -13.91
CA VAL A 90 -9.75 20.28 -14.90
C VAL A 90 -8.70 21.20 -14.27
N ALA A 91 -9.04 21.96 -13.23
CA ALA A 91 -8.08 22.82 -12.55
C ALA A 91 -7.13 22.04 -11.63
N VAL A 92 -7.63 21.01 -10.94
CA VAL A 92 -6.90 20.33 -9.85
C VAL A 92 -6.21 19.06 -10.33
N ALA A 93 -6.84 18.25 -11.17
CA ALA A 93 -6.27 16.96 -11.58
C ALA A 93 -4.92 17.12 -12.31
N PRO A 94 -4.73 18.10 -13.22
CA PRO A 94 -3.43 18.31 -13.86
C PRO A 94 -2.35 18.72 -12.86
N ILE A 95 -2.68 19.44 -11.79
CA ILE A 95 -1.68 19.82 -10.79
C ILE A 95 -1.09 18.56 -10.14
N TYR A 96 -1.95 17.65 -9.67
CA TYR A 96 -1.47 16.41 -9.05
C TYR A 96 -0.86 15.42 -10.05
N ALA A 97 -1.34 15.41 -11.29
CA ALA A 97 -0.82 14.52 -12.33
C ALA A 97 0.54 14.99 -12.87
N LEU A 98 0.71 16.30 -13.09
CA LEU A 98 1.92 16.87 -13.69
C LEU A 98 3.02 17.14 -12.65
N PHE A 99 2.66 17.48 -11.41
CA PHE A 99 3.63 17.76 -10.34
C PHE A 99 3.80 16.60 -9.34
N ASN A 100 3.56 15.36 -9.79
CA ASN A 100 3.83 14.19 -8.97
C ASN A 100 5.33 13.92 -8.89
N VAL A 101 5.95 14.23 -7.75
CA VAL A 101 7.39 14.05 -7.51
C VAL A 101 7.84 12.59 -7.64
N THR A 102 6.96 11.62 -7.34
CA THR A 102 7.32 10.20 -7.37
C THR A 102 7.07 9.53 -8.71
N ARG A 103 6.25 10.14 -9.57
CA ARG A 103 5.82 9.62 -10.87
C ARG A 103 5.50 10.78 -11.83
N PRO A 104 6.51 11.60 -12.19
CA PRO A 104 6.26 12.77 -13.03
C PRO A 104 5.78 12.31 -14.41
N LEU A 105 4.79 13.01 -14.97
CA LEU A 105 4.32 12.74 -16.34
C LEU A 105 5.08 13.55 -17.39
N VAL A 106 5.72 14.64 -16.97
CA VAL A 106 6.44 15.58 -17.82
C VAL A 106 7.86 15.80 -17.30
N GLY A 107 8.77 16.19 -18.19
CA GLY A 107 10.18 16.39 -17.86
C GLY A 107 11.07 15.19 -18.18
N HIS A 108 12.36 15.31 -17.87
CA HIS A 108 13.38 14.29 -18.16
C HIS A 108 13.14 12.97 -17.41
N ASP A 109 12.62 13.07 -16.19
CA ASP A 109 12.37 11.91 -15.32
C ASP A 109 10.96 11.32 -15.49
N SER A 110 10.29 11.65 -16.61
CA SER A 110 8.93 11.19 -16.87
C SER A 110 8.81 9.67 -16.88
N ILE A 111 7.76 9.14 -16.24
CA ILE A 111 7.43 7.71 -16.28
C ILE A 111 7.11 7.20 -17.70
N LEU A 112 6.87 8.12 -18.64
CA LEU A 112 6.59 7.80 -20.05
C LEU A 112 7.88 7.56 -20.86
N THR A 113 9.02 8.09 -20.41
CA THR A 113 10.32 7.94 -21.08
C THR A 113 11.22 6.93 -20.39
N HIS A 114 10.97 6.63 -19.11
CA HIS A 114 11.74 5.66 -18.34
C HIS A 114 11.20 4.23 -18.46
N SER A 115 12.11 3.25 -18.36
CA SER A 115 11.70 1.84 -18.31
C SER A 115 10.95 1.55 -17.00
N ARG A 116 10.01 0.59 -17.05
CA ARG A 116 9.27 0.16 -15.85
C ARG A 116 10.22 -0.26 -14.72
N ALA A 117 11.32 -0.92 -15.05
CA ALA A 117 12.34 -1.32 -14.09
C ALA A 117 13.02 -0.10 -13.43
N ALA A 118 13.29 0.98 -14.16
CA ALA A 118 13.90 2.18 -13.61
C ALA A 118 12.97 2.90 -12.63
N VAL A 119 11.71 3.08 -12.99
CA VAL A 119 10.70 3.78 -12.17
C VAL A 119 10.45 3.07 -10.83
N ARG A 120 10.60 1.73 -10.76
CA ARG A 120 10.40 0.95 -9.52
C ARG A 120 11.32 1.36 -8.38
N TYR A 121 12.54 1.80 -8.70
CA TYR A 121 13.56 2.16 -7.71
C TYR A 121 13.66 3.66 -7.49
N GLU A 122 12.91 4.48 -8.22
CA GLU A 122 13.02 5.94 -8.17
C GLU A 122 12.86 6.53 -6.75
N PRO A 123 11.96 6.03 -5.88
CA PRO A 123 11.87 6.57 -4.52
C PRO A 123 12.97 6.07 -3.57
N ARG A 124 13.70 5.00 -3.92
CA ARG A 124 14.87 4.47 -3.19
C ARG A 124 15.96 3.98 -4.16
N PRO A 125 16.62 4.89 -4.92
CA PRO A 125 17.54 4.51 -6.00
C PRO A 125 18.72 3.65 -5.53
N GLN A 126 19.14 3.84 -4.27
CA GLN A 126 20.20 3.07 -3.63
C GLN A 126 19.93 1.57 -3.54
N LEU A 127 18.66 1.14 -3.59
CA LEU A 127 18.28 -0.27 -3.53
C LEU A 127 18.41 -0.98 -4.89
N ARG A 128 18.56 -0.23 -5.98
CA ARG A 128 18.60 -0.80 -7.34
C ARG A 128 19.72 -1.81 -7.52
N ALA A 129 20.94 -1.45 -7.13
CA ALA A 129 22.10 -2.32 -7.26
C ALA A 129 21.99 -3.58 -6.38
N PRO A 130 21.79 -3.48 -5.04
CA PRO A 130 21.76 -4.67 -4.19
C PRO A 130 20.56 -5.60 -4.48
N TYR A 131 19.39 -5.05 -4.82
CA TYR A 131 18.24 -5.90 -5.20
C TYR A 131 18.44 -6.53 -6.56
N GLY A 132 18.95 -5.78 -7.55
CA GLY A 132 19.24 -6.31 -8.87
C GLY A 132 20.24 -7.46 -8.81
N GLU A 133 21.28 -7.34 -8.00
CA GLU A 133 22.26 -8.43 -7.83
C GLU A 133 21.66 -9.65 -7.14
N ALA A 134 20.90 -9.48 -6.05
CA ALA A 134 20.24 -10.59 -5.37
C ALA A 134 19.30 -11.36 -6.32
N VAL A 135 18.50 -10.62 -7.10
CA VAL A 135 17.57 -11.19 -8.08
C VAL A 135 18.34 -11.93 -9.18
N ASN A 136 19.32 -11.27 -9.81
CA ASN A 136 20.09 -11.87 -10.89
C ASN A 136 20.79 -13.15 -10.43
N ARG A 137 21.41 -13.15 -9.24
CA ARG A 137 22.09 -14.34 -8.72
C ARG A 137 21.14 -15.47 -8.35
N ALA A 138 19.96 -15.16 -7.82
CA ALA A 138 18.93 -16.16 -7.59
C ALA A 138 18.47 -16.79 -8.92
N VAL A 139 18.24 -15.96 -9.94
CA VAL A 139 17.84 -16.42 -11.29
C VAL A 139 18.95 -17.24 -11.96
N ASP A 140 20.19 -16.77 -11.93
CA ASP A 140 21.36 -17.43 -12.51
C ASP A 140 21.64 -18.79 -11.86
N SER A 141 21.29 -18.95 -10.57
CA SER A 141 21.39 -20.23 -9.86
C SER A 141 20.31 -21.24 -10.26
N GLY A 142 19.27 -20.81 -10.98
CA GLY A 142 18.12 -21.66 -11.33
C GLY A 142 17.16 -21.94 -10.18
N ALA A 143 17.31 -21.28 -9.03
CA ALA A 143 16.53 -21.52 -7.82
C ALA A 143 15.04 -21.24 -8.02
N LYS A 144 14.17 -22.24 -7.82
CA LYS A 144 12.71 -22.11 -7.87
C LYS A 144 12.06 -23.17 -6.96
N PRO A 145 11.44 -22.79 -5.83
CA PRO A 145 10.95 -21.45 -5.48
C PRO A 145 11.94 -20.58 -4.68
N VAL A 146 11.73 -19.25 -4.73
CA VAL A 146 12.54 -18.26 -3.99
C VAL A 146 11.73 -17.65 -2.84
N GLY A 147 12.27 -17.71 -1.64
CA GLY A 147 11.74 -17.00 -0.47
C GLY A 147 12.21 -15.55 -0.41
N LEU A 148 11.37 -14.69 0.14
CA LEU A 148 11.69 -13.29 0.44
C LEU A 148 11.42 -13.03 1.92
N VAL A 149 12.49 -12.72 2.66
CA VAL A 149 12.42 -12.33 4.07
C VAL A 149 12.73 -10.84 4.18
N THR A 150 11.79 -10.10 4.74
CA THR A 150 11.78 -8.64 4.77
C THR A 150 11.10 -8.15 6.04
N GLY A 151 11.52 -7.00 6.56
CA GLY A 151 10.88 -6.28 7.65
C GLY A 151 9.59 -5.55 7.26
N ILE A 152 9.04 -4.81 8.23
CA ILE A 152 7.74 -4.13 8.13
C ILE A 152 7.76 -3.00 7.09
N ASP A 153 8.86 -2.24 7.00
CA ASP A 153 9.00 -1.05 6.15
C ASP A 153 9.97 -1.25 4.97
N ASP A 154 10.29 -2.51 4.68
CA ASP A 154 11.17 -2.88 3.58
C ASP A 154 10.47 -2.74 2.23
N TRP A 155 11.27 -2.40 1.23
CA TRP A 155 10.77 -2.08 -0.10
C TRP A 155 10.65 -3.36 -0.95
N GLN A 156 9.72 -4.25 -0.62
CA GLN A 156 9.66 -5.61 -1.19
C GLN A 156 9.26 -5.64 -2.68
N TYR A 157 8.47 -4.66 -3.11
CA TYR A 157 7.79 -4.69 -4.41
C TYR A 157 8.72 -4.83 -5.64
N PRO A 158 9.87 -4.13 -5.75
CA PRO A 158 10.79 -4.31 -6.86
C PRO A 158 11.43 -5.69 -6.92
N ILE A 159 11.72 -6.33 -5.78
CA ILE A 159 12.25 -7.71 -5.76
C ILE A 159 11.18 -8.66 -6.31
N ILE A 160 9.96 -8.59 -5.76
CA ILE A 160 8.85 -9.45 -6.18
C ILE A 160 8.57 -9.30 -7.68
N THR A 161 8.53 -8.06 -8.18
CA THR A 161 8.25 -7.81 -9.59
C THR A 161 9.40 -8.19 -10.51
N ALA A 162 10.66 -8.00 -10.09
CA ALA A 162 11.81 -8.43 -10.88
C ALA A 162 11.90 -9.95 -10.98
N LEU A 163 11.63 -10.69 -9.90
CA LEU A 163 11.54 -12.15 -9.93
C LEU A 163 10.35 -12.63 -10.77
N ALA A 164 9.21 -11.94 -10.71
CA ALA A 164 8.04 -12.25 -11.53
C ALA A 164 8.29 -12.02 -13.03
N ASP A 165 9.02 -10.97 -13.41
CA ASP A 165 9.44 -10.73 -14.80
C ASP A 165 10.27 -11.92 -15.34
N GLU A 166 11.02 -12.61 -14.46
CA GLU A 166 11.82 -13.82 -14.76
C GLU A 166 11.07 -15.15 -14.52
N HIS A 167 9.74 -15.10 -14.33
CA HIS A 167 8.90 -16.27 -14.07
C HIS A 167 9.38 -17.11 -12.87
N VAL A 168 9.82 -16.43 -11.80
CA VAL A 168 10.19 -17.04 -10.52
C VAL A 168 9.09 -16.75 -9.51
N SER A 169 8.53 -17.80 -8.91
CA SER A 169 7.54 -17.67 -7.85
C SER A 169 8.20 -17.22 -6.55
N VAL A 170 7.62 -16.20 -5.91
CA VAL A 170 8.10 -15.65 -4.65
C VAL A 170 7.18 -16.05 -3.51
N THR A 171 7.76 -16.53 -2.42
CA THR A 171 7.06 -16.86 -1.18
C THR A 171 7.63 -16.07 0.00
N GLN A 172 6.90 -15.99 1.11
CA GLN A 172 7.35 -15.29 2.32
C GLN A 172 7.53 -16.28 3.47
N PRO A 173 8.73 -16.88 3.63
CA PRO A 173 9.05 -17.69 4.79
C PRO A 173 9.35 -16.80 6.01
N LEU A 174 9.44 -17.40 7.18
CA LEU A 174 9.92 -16.75 8.41
C LEU A 174 9.18 -15.46 8.79
N VAL A 175 7.87 -15.41 8.51
CA VAL A 175 7.02 -14.28 8.86
C VAL A 175 6.92 -14.16 10.38
N ALA A 176 7.30 -13.01 10.93
CA ALA A 176 7.17 -12.72 12.35
C ALA A 176 5.82 -12.05 12.68
N GLY A 177 5.38 -12.18 13.94
CA GLY A 177 4.21 -11.48 14.48
C GLY A 177 2.87 -12.22 14.29
N PRO A 178 1.73 -11.53 14.45
CA PRO A 178 0.39 -12.16 14.44
C PRO A 178 0.03 -12.87 13.14
N SER A 179 0.68 -12.52 12.03
CA SER A 179 0.50 -13.14 10.71
C SER A 179 1.27 -14.44 10.55
N ALA A 180 2.22 -14.77 11.44
CA ALA A 180 3.03 -15.98 11.36
C ALA A 180 2.19 -17.27 11.25
N ARG A 181 1.02 -17.29 11.91
CA ARG A 181 0.07 -18.41 11.87
C ARG A 181 -0.48 -18.76 10.47
N TYR A 182 -0.33 -17.86 9.51
CA TYR A 182 -0.76 -18.05 8.12
C TYR A 182 0.40 -18.38 7.18
N SER A 183 1.64 -18.32 7.67
CA SER A 183 2.79 -18.79 6.90
C SER A 183 2.95 -20.29 7.16
N HIS A 184 2.77 -21.07 6.10
CA HIS A 184 2.95 -22.53 6.12
C HIS A 184 4.18 -22.95 5.31
N ILE A 185 5.06 -22.01 5.01
CA ILE A 185 6.20 -22.20 4.12
C ILE A 185 7.44 -22.31 4.98
N ASP A 186 8.00 -23.50 5.03
CA ASP A 186 9.25 -23.78 5.75
C ASP A 186 10.43 -23.47 4.82
N PRO A 187 11.50 -22.80 5.28
CA PRO A 187 12.71 -22.59 4.49
C PRO A 187 13.32 -23.86 3.89
N ILE A 188 13.04 -25.04 4.46
CA ILE A 188 13.50 -26.31 3.92
C ILE A 188 12.94 -26.61 2.52
N ASP A 189 11.78 -26.06 2.18
CA ASP A 189 11.09 -26.26 0.89
C ASP A 189 11.55 -25.25 -0.18
N LEU A 190 12.53 -24.40 0.14
CA LEU A 190 12.99 -23.31 -0.73
C LEU A 190 14.41 -23.59 -1.25
N ASP A 191 14.64 -23.25 -2.52
CA ASP A 191 15.96 -23.35 -3.17
C ASP A 191 16.84 -22.13 -2.86
N ALA A 192 16.20 -20.98 -2.66
CA ALA A 192 16.87 -19.74 -2.33
C ALA A 192 16.01 -18.87 -1.42
N VAL A 193 16.67 -18.02 -0.62
CA VAL A 193 16.03 -16.96 0.15
C VAL A 193 16.80 -15.66 -0.05
N ILE A 194 16.11 -14.64 -0.54
CA ILE A 194 16.61 -13.27 -0.51
C ILE A 194 16.20 -12.69 0.84
N CYS A 195 17.17 -12.28 1.64
CA CYS A 195 16.91 -11.59 2.89
C CYS A 195 17.28 -10.12 2.84
N VAL A 196 16.39 -9.29 3.35
CA VAL A 196 16.54 -7.85 3.50
C VAL A 196 16.51 -7.56 5.00
N GLY A 197 17.68 -7.28 5.59
CA GLY A 197 17.80 -6.97 7.02
C GLY A 197 17.42 -8.12 7.97
N CYS A 198 17.83 -9.36 7.68
CA CYS A 198 17.55 -10.51 8.54
C CYS A 198 18.10 -10.35 9.97
N THR A 199 17.39 -10.94 10.92
CA THR A 199 17.86 -11.13 12.30
C THR A 199 18.77 -12.35 12.42
N VAL A 200 19.56 -12.41 13.49
CA VAL A 200 20.42 -13.57 13.81
C VAL A 200 19.61 -14.87 13.88
N ALA A 201 18.42 -14.84 14.49
CA ALA A 201 17.55 -16.01 14.57
C ALA A 201 17.09 -16.51 13.19
N GLN A 202 16.84 -15.59 12.25
CA GLN A 202 16.51 -15.97 10.87
C GLN A 202 17.72 -16.56 10.15
N HIS A 203 18.94 -16.04 10.38
CA HIS A 203 20.16 -16.65 9.84
C HIS A 203 20.34 -18.09 10.33
N GLU A 204 20.14 -18.34 11.63
CA GLU A 204 20.23 -19.68 12.21
C GLU A 204 19.19 -20.64 11.59
N GLN A 205 17.96 -20.17 11.36
CA GLN A 205 16.91 -20.97 10.71
C GLN A 205 17.22 -21.29 9.24
N LEU A 206 17.74 -20.33 8.48
CA LEU A 206 18.14 -20.56 7.09
C LEU A 206 19.31 -21.54 7.00
N ALA A 207 20.32 -21.39 7.86
CA ALA A 207 21.44 -22.31 7.95
C ALA A 207 21.00 -23.73 8.35
N ALA A 208 20.09 -23.85 9.33
CA ALA A 208 19.52 -25.13 9.75
C ALA A 208 18.70 -25.80 8.64
N ALA A 209 18.09 -25.01 7.75
CA ALA A 209 17.39 -25.51 6.57
C ALA A 209 18.33 -25.94 5.42
N GLY A 210 19.65 -25.83 5.58
CA GLY A 210 20.65 -26.22 4.59
C GLY A 210 20.94 -25.15 3.53
N LEU A 211 20.54 -23.89 3.78
CA LEU A 211 20.87 -22.77 2.92
C LEU A 211 22.20 -22.14 3.36
N GLU A 212 23.02 -21.77 2.39
CA GLU A 212 24.29 -21.08 2.64
C GLU A 212 24.21 -19.63 2.17
N SER A 213 24.73 -18.71 2.98
CA SER A 213 24.79 -17.31 2.60
C SER A 213 25.83 -17.09 1.49
N VAL A 214 25.45 -16.27 0.53
CA VAL A 214 26.27 -15.96 -0.63
C VAL A 214 26.51 -14.47 -0.66
N ALA A 215 27.79 -14.09 -0.59
CA ALA A 215 28.19 -12.69 -0.60
C ALA A 215 27.67 -11.99 -1.88
N LEU A 216 26.93 -10.90 -1.70
CA LEU A 216 26.57 -9.94 -2.75
C LEU A 216 27.62 -8.81 -2.73
N ARG A 217 27.90 -8.18 -3.88
CA ARG A 217 28.74 -6.99 -3.90
C ARG A 217 28.03 -5.88 -3.13
N ALA A 218 28.68 -5.36 -2.10
CA ALA A 218 28.09 -4.38 -1.20
C ALA A 218 27.54 -3.17 -1.97
N GLY A 219 26.28 -2.81 -1.68
CA GLY A 219 25.71 -1.53 -2.11
C GLY A 219 26.48 -0.36 -1.48
N GLY A 220 26.61 0.75 -2.23
CA GLY A 220 27.44 1.90 -1.87
C GLY A 220 27.08 2.61 -0.54
N PRO A 221 27.94 3.54 -0.07
CA PRO A 221 27.81 4.16 1.25
C PRO A 221 26.63 5.15 1.38
N ARG A 222 26.14 5.25 2.62
CA ARG A 222 24.92 5.94 3.09
C ARG A 222 24.89 7.46 2.85
N GLN A 223 23.69 7.99 2.60
CA GLN A 223 23.35 9.38 2.91
C GLN A 223 21.98 9.42 3.62
N GLY A 224 21.97 9.41 4.97
CA GLY A 224 20.76 9.46 5.78
C GLY A 224 20.97 9.01 7.22
N ARG A 225 20.32 9.70 8.16
CA ARG A 225 20.50 9.67 9.62
C ARG A 225 19.75 8.48 10.25
N GLY A 226 20.45 7.62 11.00
CA GLY A 226 19.89 6.60 11.90
C GLY A 226 20.03 5.14 11.43
N ASP A 227 21.10 4.50 11.88
CA ASP A 227 21.38 3.08 12.16
C ASP A 227 20.90 1.88 11.31
N ASP A 228 19.92 1.92 10.40
CA ASP A 228 19.56 0.70 9.64
C ASP A 228 20.36 0.55 8.34
N VAL A 229 21.23 -0.46 8.27
CA VAL A 229 21.82 -0.92 7.01
C VAL A 229 20.80 -1.89 6.47
N THR A 230 20.12 -1.58 5.37
CA THR A 230 19.37 -2.61 4.64
C THR A 230 20.39 -3.51 3.95
N THR A 231 20.97 -4.45 4.70
CA THR A 231 21.80 -5.51 4.16
C THR A 231 20.90 -6.40 3.32
N VAL A 232 21.29 -6.60 2.07
CA VAL A 232 20.62 -7.55 1.19
C VAL A 232 21.55 -8.73 1.10
N GLU A 233 21.01 -9.91 1.37
CA GLU A 233 21.73 -11.16 1.37
C GLU A 233 20.99 -12.17 0.52
N LEU A 234 21.72 -13.04 -0.15
CA LEU A 234 21.16 -14.18 -0.85
C LEU A 234 21.62 -15.45 -0.15
N TRP A 235 20.70 -16.34 0.14
CA TRP A 235 20.94 -17.65 0.71
C TRP A 235 20.53 -18.70 -0.31
N LEU A 236 21.43 -19.64 -0.67
CA LEU A 236 21.19 -20.66 -1.71
C LEU A 236 21.33 -22.06 -1.12
N ARG A 237 20.51 -22.98 -1.62
CA ARG A 237 20.63 -24.42 -1.36
C ARG A 237 21.71 -24.98 -2.28
N ARG A 238 22.67 -25.71 -1.71
CA ARG A 238 23.67 -26.47 -2.48
C ARG A 238 23.15 -27.85 -2.85
#